data_AF-A0A9W9VKI2-F1
#
_entry.id   AF-A0A9W9VKI2-F1
#
_cell.length_a   1.000
_cell.length_b   1.000
_cell.length_c   1.000
_cell.angle_alpha   90.00
_cell.angle_beta   90.00
_cell.angle_gamma   90.00
#
_symmetry.space_group_name_H-M   'P 1'
#
loop_
_entity.id
_entity.type
_entity.pdbx_description
1 polymer ?
#
loop_
_entity_poly.entity_id
_entity_poly.type
_entity_poly.pdbx_seq_one_letter_code
_entity_poly.pdbx_strand_id
1 'polypeptide(L)'
;MAVAVRHWSPDDAWQLKAYRHSYSAVHFIKQRIMSTGARTEGVLGAVIVLAFGASLERDDVVWNIHIIGLAHMIKDRKSRANPPPLDSVNAIFDFPRVYHERILEALIACDDQRILRIKRICDSAIQLQKTIESHHQHQFDPTMVARKIEEPLSQLHYEVRALGAVDDVYVQATARAIELVLYLLWPSRSGAYLTLLAGELKEAISRFPIKGCSYMNLTSFPLMIGAIAAEEDSLPRMWFVDRLAREVRALQLRGWNRPLSLLQNKYNNNKSSLMERFQALWCELYYVANELKD
;
A
#
# COMPACT_ATOMS: atom_id res chain seq x y z
N MET A 1 12.28 11.58 -8.21
CA MET A 1 11.84 11.99 -9.56
C MET A 1 12.32 11.07 -10.68
N ALA A 2 13.42 10.33 -10.56
CA ALA A 2 13.92 9.54 -11.68
C ALA A 2 13.08 8.30 -12.03
N VAL A 3 12.89 7.38 -11.09
CA VAL A 3 11.99 6.21 -11.21
C VAL A 3 10.58 6.61 -11.59
N ALA A 4 10.14 7.66 -10.92
CA ALA A 4 8.99 8.45 -11.26
C ALA A 4 8.94 8.77 -12.77
N VAL A 5 9.81 9.62 -13.29
CA VAL A 5 9.79 10.02 -14.71
C VAL A 5 10.01 8.83 -15.67
N ARG A 6 10.80 7.83 -15.30
CA ARG A 6 11.12 6.65 -16.14
C ARG A 6 9.91 5.76 -16.36
N HIS A 7 9.12 5.58 -15.31
CA HIS A 7 7.92 4.79 -15.43
C HIS A 7 6.77 5.69 -15.87
N TRP A 8 6.75 6.97 -15.47
CA TRP A 8 5.61 7.90 -15.61
C TRP A 8 5.42 8.53 -16.99
N SER A 9 6.33 8.32 -17.95
CA SER A 9 6.08 8.72 -19.34
C SER A 9 6.89 7.85 -20.30
N PRO A 10 6.25 7.15 -21.26
CA PRO A 10 6.96 6.37 -22.27
C PRO A 10 7.71 7.25 -23.29
N ASP A 11 7.54 8.57 -23.26
CA ASP A 11 8.19 9.46 -24.24
C ASP A 11 9.70 9.52 -24.02
N ASP A 12 10.45 9.44 -25.12
CA ASP A 12 11.92 9.41 -25.12
C ASP A 12 12.57 10.59 -24.38
N ALA A 13 11.97 11.79 -24.47
CA ALA A 13 12.44 12.98 -23.78
C ALA A 13 12.36 12.84 -22.24
N TRP A 14 11.29 12.21 -21.74
CA TRP A 14 11.13 11.93 -20.32
C TRP A 14 12.02 10.77 -19.89
N GLN A 15 12.15 9.72 -20.71
CA GLN A 15 13.08 8.61 -20.45
C GLN A 15 14.52 9.08 -20.27
N LEU A 16 15.02 9.97 -21.14
CA LEU A 16 16.36 10.53 -21.05
C LEU A 16 16.55 11.35 -19.76
N LYS A 17 15.54 12.16 -19.40
CA LYS A 17 15.55 12.95 -18.16
C LYS A 17 15.56 12.05 -16.93
N ALA A 18 14.78 10.97 -16.95
CA ALA A 18 14.76 9.98 -15.90
C ALA A 18 16.12 9.30 -15.71
N TYR A 19 16.76 8.86 -16.81
CA TYR A 19 18.08 8.24 -16.77
C TYR A 19 19.11 9.16 -16.09
N ARG A 20 19.15 10.44 -16.50
CA ARG A 20 20.06 11.45 -15.90
C ARG A 20 19.80 11.62 -14.41
N HIS A 21 18.52 11.73 -14.00
CA HIS A 21 18.18 11.85 -12.57
C HIS A 21 18.50 10.59 -11.76
N SER A 22 18.34 9.39 -12.32
CA SER A 22 18.68 8.13 -11.65
C SER A 22 20.19 8.06 -11.43
N TYR A 23 20.97 8.40 -12.46
CA TYR A 23 22.43 8.45 -12.38
C TYR A 23 22.90 9.44 -11.31
N SER A 24 22.37 10.67 -11.30
CA SER A 24 22.70 11.66 -10.26
C SER A 24 22.30 11.19 -8.86
N ALA A 25 21.13 10.56 -8.71
CA ALA A 25 20.68 10.04 -7.42
C ALA A 25 21.63 8.96 -6.89
N VAL A 26 22.00 7.99 -7.72
CA VAL A 26 22.97 6.94 -7.36
C VAL A 26 24.33 7.55 -7.01
N HIS A 27 24.77 8.55 -7.77
CA HIS A 27 26.04 9.26 -7.49
C HIS A 27 26.02 9.95 -6.12
N PHE A 28 24.96 10.71 -5.80
CA PHE A 28 24.82 11.37 -4.50
C PHE A 28 24.66 10.38 -3.35
N ILE A 29 23.93 9.28 -3.55
CA ILE A 29 23.83 8.20 -2.56
C ILE A 29 25.21 7.61 -2.29
N LYS A 30 25.99 7.30 -3.33
CA LYS A 30 27.35 6.77 -3.19
C LYS A 30 28.25 7.75 -2.43
N GLN A 31 28.26 9.03 -2.81
CA GLN A 31 29.03 10.06 -2.09
C GLN A 31 28.61 10.15 -0.62
N ARG A 32 27.32 10.06 -0.32
CA ARG A 32 26.80 10.18 1.05
C ARG A 32 27.09 8.93 1.89
N ILE A 33 27.04 7.74 1.31
CA ILE A 33 27.46 6.49 1.95
C ILE A 33 28.97 6.51 2.27
N MET A 34 29.78 7.06 1.36
CA MET A 34 31.23 7.19 1.56
C MET A 34 31.62 8.30 2.55
N SER A 35 30.72 9.25 2.81
CA SER A 35 30.93 10.29 3.82
C SER A 35 30.70 9.76 5.24
N THR A 36 31.51 10.20 6.21
CA THR A 36 31.38 9.82 7.64
C THR A 36 30.15 10.43 8.35
N GLY A 37 29.27 11.13 7.61
CA GLY A 37 28.10 11.80 8.16
C GLY A 37 26.92 10.85 8.42
N ALA A 38 26.05 11.22 9.36
CA ALA A 38 24.81 10.50 9.60
C ALA A 38 23.92 10.43 8.34
N ARG A 39 23.33 9.25 8.11
CA ARG A 39 22.45 8.98 6.97
C ARG A 39 21.10 9.70 7.17
N THR A 40 20.80 10.66 6.30
CA THR A 40 19.62 11.52 6.39
C THR A 40 18.36 10.85 5.81
N GLU A 41 17.16 11.34 6.16
CA GLU A 41 15.88 10.85 5.62
C GLU A 41 15.86 10.90 4.08
N GLY A 42 16.52 11.90 3.50
CA GLY A 42 16.60 12.06 2.04
C GLY A 42 17.32 10.90 1.33
N VAL A 43 18.34 10.30 1.97
CA VAL A 43 19.06 9.15 1.39
C VAL A 43 18.18 7.91 1.39
N LEU A 44 17.47 7.67 2.49
CA LEU A 44 16.54 6.53 2.59
C LEU A 44 15.36 6.69 1.64
N GLY A 45 14.78 7.89 1.57
CA GLY A 45 13.75 8.19 0.57
C GLY A 45 14.23 7.94 -0.85
N ALA A 46 15.48 8.30 -1.18
CA ALA A 46 16.05 8.03 -2.50
C ALA A 46 16.22 6.53 -2.76
N VAL A 47 16.70 5.75 -1.79
CA VAL A 47 16.89 4.30 -1.93
C VAL A 47 15.55 3.56 -2.00
N ILE A 48 14.55 3.97 -1.21
CA ILE A 48 13.16 3.51 -1.30
C ILE A 48 12.64 3.71 -2.73
N VAL A 49 12.85 4.90 -3.30
CA VAL A 49 12.43 5.20 -4.67
C VAL A 49 13.16 4.32 -5.69
N LEU A 50 14.46 4.06 -5.53
CA LEU A 50 15.24 3.19 -6.41
C LEU A 50 14.80 1.71 -6.30
N ALA A 51 14.63 1.19 -5.09
CA ALA A 51 14.07 -0.14 -4.86
C ALA A 51 12.72 -0.27 -5.56
N PHE A 52 11.86 0.72 -5.34
CA PHE A 52 10.54 0.76 -5.94
C PHE A 52 10.60 0.76 -7.48
N GLY A 53 11.53 1.48 -8.09
CA GLY A 53 11.73 1.46 -9.54
C GLY A 53 12.16 0.12 -10.08
N ALA A 54 13.10 -0.55 -9.40
CA ALA A 54 13.53 -1.89 -9.78
C ALA A 54 12.39 -2.92 -9.69
N SER A 55 11.55 -2.82 -8.65
CA SER A 55 10.34 -3.65 -8.54
C SER A 55 9.40 -3.47 -9.73
N LEU A 56 9.22 -2.23 -10.21
CA LEU A 56 8.39 -1.95 -11.38
C LEU A 56 9.00 -2.44 -12.70
N GLU A 57 10.34 -2.42 -12.83
CA GLU A 57 11.05 -3.00 -13.98
C GLU A 57 11.11 -4.54 -13.92
N ARG A 58 10.63 -5.16 -12.83
CA ARG A 58 10.80 -6.59 -12.54
C ARG A 58 12.27 -7.03 -12.54
N ASP A 59 13.15 -6.12 -12.11
CA ASP A 59 14.57 -6.40 -11.92
C ASP A 59 14.80 -6.83 -10.47
N ASP A 60 14.60 -8.12 -10.21
CA ASP A 60 14.70 -8.70 -8.87
C ASP A 60 16.11 -8.57 -8.28
N VAL A 61 17.15 -8.52 -9.13
CA VAL A 61 18.55 -8.38 -8.67
C VAL A 61 18.77 -6.97 -8.13
N VAL A 62 18.43 -5.95 -8.90
CA VAL A 62 18.59 -4.55 -8.49
C VAL A 62 17.66 -4.22 -7.34
N TRP A 63 16.44 -4.75 -7.34
CA TRP A 63 15.50 -4.61 -6.23
C TRP A 63 16.09 -5.17 -4.94
N ASN A 64 16.59 -6.41 -4.94
CA ASN A 64 17.22 -7.03 -3.78
C ASN A 64 18.42 -6.22 -3.27
N ILE A 65 19.28 -5.71 -4.16
CA ILE A 65 20.40 -4.85 -3.78
C ILE A 65 19.91 -3.62 -3.00
N HIS A 66 18.88 -2.94 -3.51
CA HIS A 66 18.33 -1.76 -2.85
C HIS A 66 17.63 -2.07 -1.52
N ILE A 67 16.89 -3.18 -1.44
CA ILE A 67 16.23 -3.63 -0.20
C ILE A 67 17.27 -3.96 0.89
N ILE A 68 18.35 -4.66 0.53
CA ILE A 68 19.45 -4.98 1.46
C ILE A 68 20.16 -3.71 1.93
N GLY A 69 20.49 -2.81 1.00
CA GLY A 69 21.08 -1.52 1.33
C GLY A 69 20.19 -0.72 2.27
N LEU A 70 18.89 -0.65 1.99
CA LEU A 70 17.88 0.03 2.81
C LEU A 70 17.81 -0.54 4.22
N ALA A 71 17.77 -1.87 4.36
CA ALA A 71 17.78 -2.55 5.66
C ALA A 71 19.02 -2.19 6.50
N HIS A 72 20.22 -2.19 5.90
CA HIS A 72 21.43 -1.74 6.61
C HIS A 72 21.37 -0.26 7.00
N MET A 73 20.82 0.59 6.14
CA MET A 73 20.64 2.01 6.44
C MET A 73 19.66 2.28 7.58
N ILE A 74 18.62 1.46 7.70
CA ILE A 74 17.70 1.49 8.84
C ILE A 74 18.42 1.03 10.12
N LYS A 75 19.15 -0.09 10.08
CA LYS A 75 19.88 -0.61 11.26
C LYS A 75 20.95 0.36 11.79
N ASP A 76 21.65 1.05 10.89
CA ASP A 76 22.71 2.00 11.27
C ASP A 76 22.19 3.33 11.84
N ARG A 77 20.87 3.56 11.81
CA ARG A 77 20.28 4.78 12.37
C ARG A 77 20.21 4.73 13.89
N LYS A 78 20.84 5.72 14.52
CA LYS A 78 20.68 6.01 15.94
C LYS A 78 19.37 6.75 16.27
N SER A 79 18.72 7.38 15.29
CA SER A 79 17.47 8.15 15.49
C SER A 79 16.24 7.33 15.09
N ARG A 80 15.29 7.21 16.02
CA ARG A 80 14.00 6.50 15.92
C ARG A 80 13.00 7.24 15.01
N ALA A 81 13.32 7.46 13.75
CA ALA A 81 12.32 7.91 12.78
C ALA A 81 11.58 6.68 12.25
N ASN A 82 10.30 6.54 12.62
CA ASN A 82 9.43 5.46 12.18
C ASN A 82 9.24 5.57 10.66
N PRO A 83 9.66 4.60 9.84
CA PRO A 83 9.20 4.57 8.48
C PRO A 83 7.71 4.23 8.47
N PRO A 84 6.94 4.81 7.53
CA PRO A 84 5.50 4.68 7.54
C PRO A 84 5.07 3.22 7.26
N PRO A 85 4.28 2.59 8.14
CA PRO A 85 3.73 1.24 7.95
C PRO A 85 2.65 1.12 6.85
N LEU A 86 2.64 2.01 5.86
CA LEU A 86 1.56 2.10 4.86
C LEU A 86 1.60 1.02 3.78
N ASP A 87 2.71 0.32 3.66
CA ASP A 87 2.85 -0.72 2.64
C ASP A 87 2.41 -2.10 3.12
N SER A 88 2.17 -2.27 4.42
CA SER A 88 1.74 -3.56 4.99
C SER A 88 0.36 -3.97 4.50
N VAL A 89 -0.54 -3.01 4.30
CA VAL A 89 -1.87 -3.28 3.73
C VAL A 89 -1.76 -3.73 2.28
N ASN A 90 -0.88 -3.12 1.47
CA ASN A 90 -0.68 -3.59 0.11
C ASN A 90 -0.11 -5.01 0.07
N ALA A 91 0.73 -5.37 1.05
CA ALA A 91 1.26 -6.73 1.16
C ALA A 91 0.17 -7.79 1.40
N ILE A 92 -0.95 -7.44 2.07
CA ILE A 92 -2.11 -8.33 2.19
C ILE A 92 -2.65 -8.71 0.80
N PHE A 93 -2.61 -7.78 -0.13
CA PHE A 93 -3.06 -7.98 -1.51
C PHE A 93 -1.96 -8.48 -2.44
N ASP A 94 -0.84 -8.96 -1.91
CA ASP A 94 0.33 -9.34 -2.71
C ASP A 94 0.88 -8.19 -3.56
N PHE A 95 0.66 -6.91 -3.19
CA PHE A 95 1.24 -5.75 -3.88
C PHE A 95 2.28 -4.98 -3.03
N PRO A 96 3.28 -5.64 -2.43
CA PRO A 96 4.30 -4.92 -1.69
C PRO A 96 5.09 -4.01 -2.65
N ARG A 97 5.19 -2.73 -2.33
CA ARG A 97 6.01 -1.76 -3.07
C ARG A 97 7.43 -1.74 -2.50
N VAL A 98 7.54 -1.72 -1.18
CA VAL A 98 8.80 -1.75 -0.42
C VAL A 98 8.69 -2.62 0.85
N TYR A 99 7.55 -3.23 1.13
CA TYR A 99 7.38 -4.18 2.23
C TYR A 99 8.18 -5.46 1.98
N HIS A 100 9.19 -5.73 2.82
CA HIS A 100 10.08 -6.87 2.69
C HIS A 100 10.59 -7.35 4.06
N GLU A 101 10.83 -8.65 4.22
CA GLU A 101 11.28 -9.26 5.49
C GLU A 101 12.53 -8.59 6.06
N ARG A 102 13.57 -8.39 5.24
CA ARG A 102 14.82 -7.69 5.68
C ARG A 102 14.59 -6.27 6.19
N ILE A 103 13.59 -5.56 5.66
CA ILE A 103 13.24 -4.22 6.14
C ILE A 103 12.49 -4.35 7.46
N LEU A 104 11.57 -5.30 7.59
CA LEU A 104 10.87 -5.58 8.85
C LEU A 104 11.84 -5.96 9.96
N GLU A 105 12.79 -6.85 9.69
CA GLU A 105 13.85 -7.22 10.64
C GLU A 105 14.68 -6.01 11.08
N ALA A 106 15.05 -5.15 10.12
CA ALA A 106 15.77 -3.92 10.42
C ALA A 106 14.96 -2.98 11.34
N LEU A 107 13.64 -2.91 11.14
CA LEU A 107 12.75 -2.08 11.95
C LEU A 107 12.44 -2.67 13.31
N ILE A 108 12.29 -3.99 13.40
CA ILE A 108 12.10 -4.71 14.66
C ILE A 108 13.36 -4.59 15.52
N ALA A 109 14.54 -4.67 14.92
CA ALA A 109 15.81 -4.46 15.62
C ALA A 109 15.96 -3.04 16.21
N CYS A 110 15.20 -2.06 15.72
CA CYS A 110 15.08 -0.74 16.34
C CYS A 110 14.11 -0.71 17.55
N ASP A 111 13.70 -1.88 18.04
CA ASP A 111 12.79 -2.13 19.18
C ASP A 111 11.39 -1.53 19.02
N ASP A 112 10.88 -1.51 17.79
CA ASP A 112 9.50 -1.11 17.54
C ASP A 112 8.55 -2.32 17.57
N GLN A 113 8.09 -2.68 18.78
CA GLN A 113 7.08 -3.72 19.00
C GLN A 113 5.80 -3.52 18.17
N ARG A 114 5.51 -2.28 17.73
CA ARG A 114 4.35 -1.98 16.88
C ARG A 114 4.50 -2.59 15.49
N ILE A 115 5.71 -2.53 14.90
CA ILE A 115 5.98 -3.13 13.58
C ILE A 115 5.83 -4.64 13.63
N LEU A 116 6.32 -5.29 14.69
CA LEU A 116 6.13 -6.73 14.88
C LEU A 116 4.65 -7.09 15.01
N ARG A 117 3.86 -6.25 15.70
CA ARG A 117 2.41 -6.45 15.82
C ARG A 117 1.69 -6.27 14.49
N ILE A 118 2.02 -5.24 13.71
CA ILE A 118 1.48 -5.01 12.37
C ILE A 118 1.79 -6.20 11.46
N LYS A 119 3.04 -6.68 11.45
CA LYS A 119 3.44 -7.86 10.67
C LYS A 119 2.56 -9.07 11.01
N ARG A 120 2.43 -9.39 12.30
CA ARG A 120 1.61 -10.53 12.77
C ARG A 120 0.16 -10.41 12.31
N ILE A 121 -0.44 -9.24 12.45
CA ILE A 121 -1.81 -8.98 12.01
C ILE A 121 -1.93 -9.16 10.49
N CYS A 122 -1.00 -8.62 9.70
CA CYS A 122 -1.01 -8.77 8.24
C CYS A 122 -0.86 -10.24 7.81
N ASP A 123 0.07 -10.98 8.42
CA ASP A 123 0.28 -12.42 8.13
C ASP A 123 -0.99 -13.23 8.44
N SER A 124 -1.62 -12.95 9.59
CA SER A 124 -2.89 -13.59 9.96
C SER A 124 -4.04 -13.19 9.05
N ALA A 125 -4.12 -11.93 8.59
CA ALA A 125 -5.12 -11.50 7.62
C ALA A 125 -4.95 -12.20 6.26
N ILE A 126 -3.71 -12.36 5.78
CA ILE A 126 -3.38 -13.12 4.56
C ILE A 126 -3.82 -14.59 4.72
N GLN A 127 -3.54 -15.20 5.88
CA GLN A 127 -3.92 -16.58 6.14
C GLN A 127 -5.44 -16.77 6.21
N LEU A 128 -6.14 -15.81 6.82
CA LEU A 128 -7.60 -15.81 6.88
C LEU A 128 -8.21 -15.66 5.48
N GLN A 129 -7.67 -14.75 4.65
CA GLN A 129 -8.09 -14.59 3.26
C GLN A 129 -7.99 -15.92 2.49
N LYS A 130 -6.84 -16.61 2.56
CA LYS A 130 -6.65 -17.92 1.91
C LYS A 130 -7.65 -18.96 2.41
N THR A 131 -7.97 -18.91 3.70
CA THR A 131 -8.93 -19.84 4.32
C THR A 131 -10.36 -19.58 3.83
N ILE A 132 -10.77 -18.31 3.71
CA ILE A 132 -12.06 -17.90 3.15
C ILE A 132 -12.15 -18.26 1.66
N GLU A 133 -11.09 -18.02 0.89
CA GLU A 133 -11.03 -18.43 -0.52
C GLU A 133 -11.16 -19.95 -0.68
N SER A 134 -10.49 -20.73 0.19
CA SER A 134 -10.64 -22.20 0.22
C SER A 134 -12.06 -22.63 0.58
N HIS A 135 -12.71 -21.93 1.52
CA HIS A 135 -14.12 -22.17 1.87
C HIS A 135 -15.05 -21.94 0.68
N HIS A 136 -14.87 -20.85 -0.08
CA HIS A 136 -15.69 -20.60 -1.27
C HIS A 136 -15.55 -21.68 -2.35
N GLN A 137 -14.39 -22.34 -2.42
CA GLN A 137 -14.13 -23.42 -3.38
C GLN A 137 -14.66 -24.79 -2.91
N HIS A 138 -14.56 -25.10 -1.62
CA HIS A 138 -14.78 -26.46 -1.09
C HIS A 138 -15.98 -26.57 -0.15
N GLN A 139 -16.63 -25.46 0.22
CA GLN A 139 -17.72 -25.35 1.18
C GLN A 139 -17.47 -26.10 2.49
N PHE A 140 -16.93 -25.38 3.48
CA PHE A 140 -16.77 -25.95 4.82
C PHE A 140 -18.11 -26.13 5.53
N ASP A 141 -18.19 -27.13 6.39
CA ASP A 141 -19.33 -27.28 7.31
C ASP A 141 -19.39 -26.14 8.35
N PRO A 142 -20.55 -25.92 8.99
CA PRO A 142 -20.72 -24.82 9.94
C PRO A 142 -19.74 -24.82 11.11
N THR A 143 -19.32 -26.00 11.59
CA THR A 143 -18.37 -26.12 12.71
C THR A 143 -16.98 -25.68 12.28
N MET A 144 -16.58 -26.06 11.06
CA MET A 144 -15.35 -25.62 10.44
C MET A 144 -15.36 -24.12 10.12
N VAL A 145 -16.49 -23.55 9.68
CA VAL A 145 -16.63 -22.09 9.47
C VAL A 145 -16.41 -21.34 10.78
N ALA A 146 -17.09 -21.73 11.86
CA ALA A 146 -16.94 -21.09 13.17
C ALA A 146 -15.48 -21.11 13.65
N ARG A 147 -14.83 -22.27 13.59
CA ARG A 147 -13.45 -22.46 14.09
C ARG A 147 -12.36 -21.87 13.19
N LYS A 148 -12.50 -21.96 11.86
CA LYS A 148 -11.43 -21.57 10.92
C LYS A 148 -11.60 -20.16 10.36
N ILE A 149 -12.79 -19.58 10.43
CA ILE A 149 -13.09 -18.26 9.89
C ILE A 149 -13.54 -17.32 11.00
N GLU A 150 -14.66 -17.61 11.67
CA GLU A 150 -15.31 -16.63 12.57
C GLU A 150 -14.50 -16.34 13.84
N GLU A 151 -13.91 -17.37 14.46
CA GLU A 151 -13.04 -17.22 15.64
C GLU A 151 -11.74 -16.44 15.30
N PRO A 152 -10.95 -16.83 14.27
CA PRO A 152 -9.78 -16.05 13.84
C PRO A 152 -10.13 -14.62 13.39
N LEU A 153 -11.26 -14.43 12.71
CA LEU A 153 -11.75 -13.11 12.30
C LEU A 153 -12.04 -12.23 13.53
N SER A 154 -12.73 -12.79 14.53
CA SER A 154 -13.05 -12.08 15.77
C SER A 154 -11.79 -11.70 16.56
N GLN A 155 -10.84 -12.62 16.66
CA GLN A 155 -9.53 -12.34 17.27
C GLN A 155 -8.79 -11.23 16.52
N LEU A 156 -8.75 -11.28 15.19
CA LEU A 156 -8.09 -10.25 14.39
C LEU A 156 -8.76 -8.88 14.54
N HIS A 157 -10.09 -8.81 14.57
CA HIS A 157 -10.79 -7.55 14.84
C HIS A 157 -10.39 -6.97 16.20
N TYR A 158 -10.29 -7.79 17.25
CA TYR A 158 -9.82 -7.35 18.56
C TYR A 158 -8.38 -6.80 18.49
N GLU A 159 -7.47 -7.54 17.87
CA GLU A 159 -6.06 -7.16 17.76
C GLU A 159 -5.87 -5.86 16.95
N VAL A 160 -6.61 -5.70 15.85
CA VAL A 160 -6.58 -4.52 14.97
C VAL A 160 -7.13 -3.28 15.69
N ARG A 161 -8.25 -3.40 16.42
CA ARG A 161 -8.79 -2.27 17.20
C ARG A 161 -7.84 -1.83 18.29
N ALA A 162 -7.23 -2.79 18.99
CA ALA A 162 -6.23 -2.48 20.01
C ALA A 162 -4.90 -1.96 19.41
N LEU A 163 -4.64 -2.16 18.11
CA LEU A 163 -3.56 -1.49 17.38
C LEU A 163 -3.95 -0.04 17.07
N GLY A 164 -5.20 0.21 16.66
CA GLY A 164 -5.73 1.54 16.34
C GLY A 164 -5.79 2.50 17.54
N ALA A 165 -5.73 1.99 18.77
CA ALA A 165 -5.65 2.80 19.98
C ALA A 165 -4.29 3.50 20.19
N VAL A 166 -3.27 3.15 19.39
CA VAL A 166 -1.96 3.80 19.43
C VAL A 166 -2.05 5.20 18.80
N ASP A 167 -1.49 6.20 19.46
CA ASP A 167 -1.44 7.58 18.96
C ASP A 167 -0.32 7.75 17.91
N ASP A 168 -0.54 7.16 16.74
CA ASP A 168 0.31 7.30 15.56
C ASP A 168 -0.59 7.26 14.33
N VAL A 169 -0.58 8.33 13.53
CA VAL A 169 -1.48 8.50 12.39
C VAL A 169 -1.34 7.40 11.35
N TYR A 170 -0.13 6.87 11.14
CA TYR A 170 0.11 5.81 10.19
C TYR A 170 -0.39 4.47 10.73
N VAL A 171 -0.19 4.21 12.03
CA VAL A 171 -0.72 3.01 12.69
C VAL A 171 -2.24 3.02 12.68
N GLN A 172 -2.87 4.16 12.96
CA GLN A 172 -4.33 4.33 12.91
C GLN A 172 -4.88 4.06 11.50
N ALA A 173 -4.26 4.65 10.47
CA ALA A 173 -4.66 4.40 9.09
C ALA A 173 -4.48 2.93 8.69
N THR A 174 -3.36 2.30 9.06
CA THR A 174 -3.12 0.87 8.80
C THR A 174 -4.15 0.00 9.53
N ALA A 175 -4.43 0.27 10.81
CA ALA A 175 -5.44 -0.46 11.57
C ALA A 175 -6.83 -0.35 10.94
N ARG A 176 -7.28 0.87 10.58
CA ARG A 176 -8.59 1.07 9.93
C ARG A 176 -8.68 0.42 8.56
N ALA A 177 -7.62 0.50 7.77
CA ALA A 177 -7.57 -0.19 6.49
C ALA A 177 -7.68 -1.71 6.67
N ILE A 178 -6.93 -2.32 7.59
CA ILE A 178 -7.02 -3.75 7.87
C ILE A 178 -8.42 -4.12 8.39
N GLU A 179 -9.00 -3.32 9.28
CA GLU A 179 -10.35 -3.58 9.82
C GLU A 179 -11.40 -3.60 8.69
N LEU A 180 -11.33 -2.66 7.75
CA LEU A 180 -12.17 -2.67 6.55
C LEU A 180 -11.92 -3.89 5.66
N VAL A 181 -10.66 -4.30 5.46
CA VAL A 181 -10.33 -5.53 4.71
C VAL A 181 -11.02 -6.74 5.34
N LEU A 182 -10.94 -6.90 6.66
CA LEU A 182 -11.55 -8.03 7.37
C LEU A 182 -13.08 -8.06 7.16
N TYR A 183 -13.75 -6.92 7.23
CA TYR A 183 -15.19 -6.86 6.99
C TYR A 183 -15.58 -7.09 5.53
N LEU A 184 -14.75 -6.67 4.58
CA LEU A 184 -14.97 -6.92 3.16
C LEU A 184 -14.72 -8.39 2.78
N LEU A 185 -13.78 -9.06 3.46
CA LEU A 185 -13.51 -10.48 3.27
C LEU A 185 -14.66 -11.36 3.80
N TRP A 186 -15.24 -10.99 4.94
CA TRP A 186 -16.36 -11.71 5.56
C TRP A 186 -17.46 -10.73 6.02
N PRO A 187 -18.41 -10.41 5.14
CA PRO A 187 -19.45 -9.41 5.41
C PRO A 187 -20.32 -9.79 6.61
N SER A 188 -20.06 -9.13 7.74
CA SER A 188 -20.75 -9.36 9.02
C SER A 188 -21.36 -8.08 9.62
N ARG A 189 -21.24 -6.95 8.92
CA ARG A 189 -21.69 -5.62 9.36
C ARG A 189 -22.43 -4.89 8.24
N SER A 190 -23.22 -3.89 8.64
CA SER A 190 -23.96 -3.03 7.71
C SER A 190 -23.06 -2.05 6.94
N GLY A 191 -23.53 -1.60 5.77
CA GLY A 191 -22.85 -0.59 4.96
C GLY A 191 -22.59 0.72 5.71
N ALA A 192 -23.55 1.16 6.54
CA ALA A 192 -23.39 2.35 7.39
C ALA A 192 -22.17 2.25 8.34
N TYR A 193 -21.91 1.07 8.91
CA TYR A 193 -20.76 0.86 9.78
C TYR A 193 -19.43 0.89 8.99
N LEU A 194 -19.40 0.29 7.80
CA LEU A 194 -18.23 0.36 6.92
C LEU A 194 -17.95 1.78 6.44
N THR A 195 -19.00 2.54 6.15
CA THR A 195 -18.89 3.96 5.78
C THR A 195 -18.31 4.81 6.91
N LEU A 196 -18.69 4.55 8.16
CA LEU A 196 -18.08 5.19 9.32
C LEU A 196 -16.57 4.90 9.40
N LEU A 197 -16.19 3.62 9.31
CA LEU A 197 -14.77 3.22 9.35
C LEU A 197 -13.97 3.81 8.17
N ALA A 198 -14.56 3.89 6.98
CA ALA A 198 -13.96 4.56 5.83
C ALA A 198 -13.77 6.07 6.08
N GLY A 199 -14.72 6.72 6.77
CA GLY A 199 -14.59 8.09 7.25
C GLY A 199 -13.38 8.27 8.17
N GLU A 200 -13.24 7.41 9.17
CA GLU A 200 -12.09 7.44 10.09
C GLU A 200 -10.75 7.17 9.37
N LEU A 201 -10.74 6.26 8.39
CA LEU A 201 -9.56 6.02 7.54
C LEU A 201 -9.19 7.27 6.74
N LYS A 202 -10.19 7.94 6.14
CA LYS A 202 -9.99 9.21 5.43
C LYS A 202 -9.37 10.26 6.35
N GLU A 203 -9.86 10.41 7.58
CA GLU A 203 -9.34 11.36 8.56
C GLU A 203 -7.90 11.06 8.96
N ALA A 204 -7.56 9.78 9.17
CA ALA A 204 -6.19 9.37 9.47
C ALA A 204 -5.23 9.67 8.29
N ILE A 205 -5.60 9.29 7.06
CA ILE A 205 -4.78 9.55 5.87
C ILE A 205 -4.61 11.06 5.59
N SER A 206 -5.65 11.85 5.86
CA SER A 206 -5.61 13.29 5.64
C SER A 206 -4.62 14.01 6.56
N ARG A 207 -4.25 13.39 7.69
CA ARG A 207 -3.27 13.92 8.65
C ARG A 207 -1.82 13.54 8.34
N PHE A 208 -1.56 12.81 7.24
CA PHE A 208 -0.18 12.43 6.92
C PHE A 208 0.70 13.66 6.61
N PRO A 209 1.89 13.75 7.21
CA PRO A 209 2.80 14.88 6.99
C PRO A 209 3.40 14.88 5.58
N ILE A 210 3.49 13.71 4.94
CA ILE A 210 4.05 13.53 3.60
C ILE A 210 2.96 13.02 2.68
N LYS A 211 2.70 13.78 1.61
CA LYS A 211 1.81 13.34 0.53
C LYS A 211 2.55 12.37 -0.39
N GLY A 212 1.93 11.22 -0.64
CA GLY A 212 2.43 10.28 -1.65
C GLY A 212 2.39 10.89 -3.04
N CYS A 213 3.29 10.45 -3.92
CA CYS A 213 3.20 10.81 -5.34
C CYS A 213 2.03 10.09 -6.03
N SER A 214 1.65 10.54 -7.23
CA SER A 214 0.48 10.02 -7.92
C SER A 214 0.46 8.51 -8.09
N TYR A 215 1.61 7.90 -8.40
CA TYR A 215 1.73 6.46 -8.46
C TYR A 215 1.45 5.79 -7.09
N MET A 216 2.05 6.31 -6.01
CA MET A 216 1.89 5.74 -4.67
C MET A 216 0.44 5.86 -4.19
N ASN A 217 -0.25 6.93 -4.57
CA ASN A 217 -1.66 7.09 -4.27
C ASN A 217 -2.51 6.15 -5.16
N LEU A 218 -2.23 6.07 -6.47
CA LEU A 218 -2.92 5.17 -7.39
C LEU A 218 -2.82 3.70 -6.94
N THR A 219 -1.67 3.27 -6.42
CA THR A 219 -1.42 1.89 -5.99
C THR A 219 -1.62 1.65 -4.49
N SER A 220 -2.37 2.55 -3.83
CA SER A 220 -2.65 2.44 -2.40
C SER A 220 -3.91 1.63 -2.15
N PHE A 221 -3.76 0.37 -1.72
CA PHE A 221 -4.89 -0.44 -1.27
C PHE A 221 -5.65 0.19 -0.09
N PRO A 222 -5.04 0.89 0.88
CA PRO A 222 -5.81 1.65 1.87
C PRO A 222 -6.81 2.63 1.24
N LEU A 223 -6.43 3.35 0.16
CA LEU A 223 -7.35 4.26 -0.53
C LEU A 223 -8.46 3.49 -1.27
N MET A 224 -8.10 2.39 -1.94
CA MET A 224 -9.09 1.58 -2.67
C MET A 224 -10.07 0.89 -1.73
N ILE A 225 -9.60 0.36 -0.59
CA ILE A 225 -10.43 -0.26 0.44
C ILE A 225 -11.41 0.76 1.00
N GLY A 226 -10.96 1.98 1.29
CA GLY A 226 -11.85 3.07 1.70
C GLY A 226 -12.95 3.36 0.67
N ALA A 227 -12.61 3.35 -0.63
CA ALA A 227 -13.56 3.57 -1.71
C ALA A 227 -14.60 2.43 -1.84
N ILE A 228 -14.17 1.16 -1.79
CA ILE A 228 -15.10 0.02 -1.98
C ILE A 228 -15.91 -0.34 -0.72
N ALA A 229 -15.46 0.09 0.45
CA ALA A 229 -16.15 -0.17 1.72
C ALA A 229 -17.28 0.82 2.01
N ALA A 230 -17.10 2.08 1.61
CA ALA A 230 -18.07 3.14 1.86
C ALA A 230 -19.26 3.05 0.89
N GLU A 231 -20.44 3.47 1.34
CA GLU A 231 -21.67 3.51 0.53
C GLU A 231 -21.56 4.51 -0.64
N GLU A 232 -22.25 4.23 -1.75
CA GLU A 232 -22.08 4.87 -3.07
C GLU A 232 -22.15 6.41 -3.03
N ASP A 233 -23.13 6.94 -2.29
CA ASP A 233 -23.41 8.38 -2.19
C ASP A 233 -22.79 9.04 -0.94
N SER A 234 -21.92 8.33 -0.23
CA SER A 234 -21.36 8.82 1.02
C SER A 234 -20.18 9.79 0.81
N LEU A 235 -20.05 10.78 1.70
CA LEU A 235 -18.93 11.72 1.70
C LEU A 235 -17.55 11.05 1.80
N PRO A 236 -17.34 9.98 2.60
CA PRO A 236 -16.08 9.24 2.60
C PRO A 236 -15.77 8.64 1.23
N ARG A 237 -16.75 7.97 0.60
CA ARG A 237 -16.54 7.33 -0.70
C ARG A 237 -16.16 8.33 -1.78
N MET A 238 -16.93 9.41 -1.91
CA MET A 238 -16.64 10.47 -2.89
C MET A 238 -15.23 11.02 -2.72
N TRP A 239 -14.75 11.18 -1.48
CA TRP A 239 -13.38 11.62 -1.22
C TRP A 239 -12.32 10.63 -1.71
N PHE A 240 -12.50 9.33 -1.48
CA PHE A 240 -11.56 8.32 -1.96
C PHE A 240 -11.56 8.21 -3.48
N VAL A 241 -12.75 8.21 -4.10
CA VAL A 241 -12.92 8.12 -5.56
C VAL A 241 -12.34 9.36 -6.24
N ASP A 242 -12.69 10.58 -5.80
CA ASP A 242 -12.11 11.83 -6.34
C ASP A 242 -10.60 11.84 -6.20
N ARG A 243 -10.08 11.47 -5.02
CA ARG A 243 -8.64 11.40 -4.79
C ARG A 243 -7.96 10.43 -5.75
N LEU A 244 -8.46 9.21 -5.90
CA LEU A 244 -7.88 8.20 -6.80
C LEU A 244 -8.00 8.62 -8.28
N ALA A 245 -9.15 9.17 -8.69
CA ALA A 245 -9.40 9.62 -10.05
C ALA A 245 -8.46 10.76 -10.47
N ARG A 246 -8.17 11.70 -9.56
CA ARG A 246 -7.15 12.74 -9.79
C ARG A 246 -5.77 12.16 -10.08
N GLU A 247 -5.41 11.05 -9.44
CA GLU A 247 -4.12 10.39 -9.69
C GLU A 247 -4.10 9.62 -11.01
N VAL A 248 -5.22 8.99 -11.39
CA VAL A 248 -5.39 8.41 -12.73
C VAL A 248 -5.20 9.50 -13.78
N ARG A 249 -5.90 10.63 -13.64
CA ARG A 249 -5.80 11.78 -14.55
C ARG A 249 -4.39 12.34 -14.60
N ALA A 250 -3.75 12.54 -13.46
CA ALA A 250 -2.38 13.04 -13.37
C ALA A 250 -1.36 12.13 -14.08
N LEU A 251 -1.60 10.81 -14.09
CA LEU A 251 -0.77 9.87 -14.85
C LEU A 251 -1.11 9.87 -16.34
N GLN A 252 -2.40 9.96 -16.72
CA GLN A 252 -2.81 10.09 -18.12
C GLN A 252 -2.21 11.33 -18.79
N LEU A 253 -2.24 12.48 -18.11
CA LEU A 253 -1.62 13.73 -18.58
C LEU A 253 -0.09 13.63 -18.76
N ARG A 254 0.54 12.57 -18.24
CA ARG A 254 1.97 12.28 -18.41
C ARG A 254 2.24 11.18 -19.45
N GLY A 255 1.22 10.77 -20.21
CA GLY A 255 1.34 9.79 -21.30
C GLY A 255 0.94 8.36 -20.93
N TRP A 256 0.35 8.13 -19.74
CA TRP A 256 -0.16 6.81 -19.38
C TRP A 256 -1.58 6.61 -19.91
N ASN A 257 -1.69 5.97 -21.07
CA ASN A 257 -2.99 5.69 -21.68
C ASN A 257 -3.89 4.80 -20.79
N ARG A 258 -3.29 3.92 -19.97
CA ARG A 258 -4.01 2.99 -19.08
C ARG A 258 -3.32 2.87 -17.71
N PRO A 259 -3.44 3.87 -16.81
CA PRO A 259 -2.76 3.88 -15.52
C PRO A 259 -3.06 2.66 -14.65
N LEU A 260 -4.29 2.18 -14.69
CA LEU A 260 -4.77 1.05 -13.88
C LEU A 260 -4.34 -0.32 -14.43
N SER A 261 -3.77 -0.39 -15.63
CA SER A 261 -3.35 -1.66 -16.23
C SER A 261 -2.30 -2.41 -15.42
N LEU A 262 -1.47 -1.71 -14.64
CA LEU A 262 -0.50 -2.32 -13.72
C LEU A 262 -1.16 -3.26 -12.71
N LEU A 263 -2.28 -2.81 -12.13
CA LEU A 263 -3.04 -3.55 -11.13
C LEU A 263 -3.88 -4.62 -11.83
N GLN A 264 -4.60 -4.24 -12.89
CA GLN A 264 -5.43 -5.17 -13.67
C GLN A 264 -4.62 -6.36 -14.16
N ASN A 265 -3.46 -6.14 -14.79
CA ASN A 265 -2.62 -7.21 -15.32
C ASN A 265 -2.13 -8.17 -14.24
N LYS A 266 -1.87 -7.69 -13.02
CA LYS A 266 -1.47 -8.55 -11.91
C LYS A 266 -2.60 -9.47 -11.44
N TYR A 267 -3.84 -8.99 -11.49
CA TYR A 267 -5.00 -9.69 -10.93
C TYR A 267 -6.01 -10.20 -11.96
N ASN A 268 -5.69 -10.17 -13.26
CA ASN A 268 -6.60 -10.58 -14.35
C ASN A 268 -7.21 -11.99 -14.17
N ASN A 269 -6.55 -12.88 -13.42
CA ASN A 269 -7.01 -14.25 -13.18
C ASN A 269 -7.54 -14.51 -11.76
N ASN A 270 -7.57 -13.50 -10.88
CA ASN A 270 -8.04 -13.67 -9.51
C ASN A 270 -9.55 -13.37 -9.42
N LYS A 271 -10.34 -14.40 -9.09
CA LYS A 271 -11.81 -14.36 -9.04
C LYS A 271 -12.38 -14.26 -7.62
N SER A 272 -11.63 -13.77 -6.64
CA SER A 272 -12.20 -13.54 -5.31
C SER A 272 -13.21 -12.40 -5.36
N SER A 273 -14.27 -12.48 -4.54
CA SER A 273 -15.32 -11.44 -4.47
C SER A 273 -14.75 -10.04 -4.17
N LEU A 274 -13.68 -9.97 -3.38
CA LEU A 274 -12.99 -8.72 -3.11
C LEU A 274 -12.25 -8.18 -4.34
N MET A 275 -11.71 -9.05 -5.19
CA MET A 275 -11.07 -8.64 -6.44
C MET A 275 -12.07 -8.08 -7.44
N GLU A 276 -13.27 -8.66 -7.53
CA GLU A 276 -14.36 -8.13 -8.38
C GLU A 276 -14.71 -6.69 -8.00
N ARG A 277 -14.75 -6.38 -6.69
CA ARG A 277 -14.95 -5.01 -6.20
C ARG A 277 -13.83 -4.05 -6.62
N PHE A 278 -12.57 -4.50 -6.58
CA PHE A 278 -11.46 -3.68 -7.06
C PHE A 278 -11.52 -3.46 -8.57
N GLN A 279 -11.88 -4.47 -9.35
CA GLN A 279 -12.04 -4.34 -10.80
C GLN A 279 -13.15 -3.35 -11.15
N ALA A 280 -14.29 -3.42 -10.46
CA ALA A 280 -15.37 -2.45 -10.60
C ALA A 280 -14.91 -1.02 -10.28
N LEU A 281 -14.20 -0.84 -9.16
CA LEU A 281 -13.60 0.45 -8.80
C LEU A 281 -12.63 0.95 -9.88
N TRP A 282 -11.76 0.10 -10.41
CA TRP A 282 -10.81 0.53 -11.45
C TRP A 282 -11.51 0.97 -12.74
N CYS A 283 -12.60 0.29 -13.13
CA CYS A 283 -13.43 0.73 -14.23
C CYS A 283 -14.03 2.12 -13.95
N GLU A 284 -14.67 2.30 -12.79
CA GLU A 284 -15.24 3.59 -12.37
C GLU A 284 -14.19 4.72 -12.38
N LEU A 285 -13.03 4.49 -11.78
CA LEU A 285 -11.95 5.48 -11.71
C LEU A 285 -11.48 5.94 -13.09
N TYR A 286 -11.47 5.05 -14.09
CA TYR A 286 -11.14 5.42 -15.46
C TYR A 286 -12.18 6.38 -16.05
N TYR A 287 -13.48 6.13 -15.83
CA TYR A 287 -14.54 7.01 -16.30
C TYR A 287 -14.50 8.37 -15.59
N VAL A 288 -14.48 8.38 -14.25
CA VAL A 288 -14.46 9.60 -13.44
C VAL A 288 -13.24 10.47 -13.78
N ALA A 289 -12.06 9.87 -13.96
CA ALA A 289 -10.85 10.61 -14.32
C ALA A 289 -10.96 11.32 -15.68
N ASN A 290 -11.69 10.77 -16.64
CA ASN A 290 -11.89 11.38 -17.95
C ASN A 290 -12.95 12.50 -17.94
N GLU A 291 -13.78 12.57 -16.90
CA GLU A 291 -14.78 13.64 -16.70
C GLU A 291 -14.23 14.84 -15.92
N LEU A 292 -13.08 14.69 -15.27
CA LEU A 292 -12.41 15.79 -14.58
C LEU A 292 -11.99 16.87 -15.59
N LYS A 293 -12.52 18.09 -15.42
CA LYS A 293 -12.07 19.28 -16.17
C LYS A 293 -10.73 19.76 -15.62
N ASP A 294 -9.86 20.21 -16.52
CA ASP A 294 -8.53 20.75 -16.19
C ASP A 294 -8.61 22.05 -15.38
#